data_AF-A0A3M0WJW9-F1
#
_entry.id   AF-A0A3M0WJW9-F1
#
_cell.length_a   1.000
_cell.length_b   1.000
_cell.length_c   1.000
_cell.angle_alpha   90.00
_cell.angle_beta   90.00
_cell.angle_gamma   90.00
#
_symmetry.space_group_name_H-M   'P 1'
#
loop_
_entity.id
_entity.type
_entity.pdbx_description
1 polymer ?
#
loop_
_entity_poly.entity_id
_entity_poly.type
_entity_poly.pdbx_seq_one_letter_code
_entity_poly.pdbx_strand_id
1 'polypeptide(L)' 'PEVSDDLVIVAHFGVILMAVQRALGCAPREVLGHPIPNLSVTRIERAAAGWRVGPIGQRL' A
#
# COMPACT_ATOMS: atom_id res chain seq x y z
N PRO A 1 5.32 -25.37 -0.30
CA PRO A 1 4.70 -24.07 0.03
C PRO A 1 5.63 -22.94 -0.38
N GLU A 2 5.19 -22.07 -1.29
CA GLU A 2 5.91 -20.84 -1.60
C GLU A 2 5.81 -19.94 -0.37
N VAL A 3 6.90 -19.83 0.39
CA VAL A 3 6.98 -18.94 1.55
C VAL A 3 7.07 -17.53 0.97
N SER A 4 5.96 -16.80 1.02
CA SER A 4 5.98 -15.37 0.81
C SER A 4 6.44 -14.73 2.11
N ASP A 5 7.64 -14.15 2.13
CA ASP A 5 8.12 -13.40 3.29
C ASP A 5 7.31 -12.09 3.39
N ASP A 6 6.39 -12.03 4.35
CA ASP A 6 5.64 -10.81 4.63
C ASP A 6 6.56 -9.75 5.26
N LEU A 7 6.57 -8.55 4.68
CA LEU A 7 7.33 -7.39 5.16
C LEU A 7 6.40 -6.35 5.78
N VAL A 8 6.64 -6.00 7.05
CA VAL A 8 5.93 -4.93 7.74
C VAL A 8 6.79 -3.67 7.78
N ILE A 9 6.26 -2.57 7.24
CA ILE A 9 6.93 -1.26 7.22
C ILE A 9 6.07 -0.26 8.00
N VAL A 10 6.66 0.40 8.99
CA VAL A 10 6.03 1.53 9.71
C VAL A 10 6.57 2.83 9.12
N ALA A 11 5.67 3.64 8.59
CA ALA A 11 6.02 4.88 7.89
C ALA A 11 4.94 5.95 8.11
N HIS A 12 5.25 7.18 7.73
CA HIS A 12 4.28 8.27 7.75
C HIS A 12 3.41 8.29 6.49
N PHE A 13 2.26 8.96 6.60
CA PHE A 13 1.23 9.11 5.58
C PHE A 13 1.77 9.28 4.15
N GLY A 14 2.66 10.25 3.94
CA GLY A 14 3.20 10.55 2.61
C GLY A 14 4.01 9.39 2.01
N VAL A 15 4.81 8.69 2.82
CA VAL A 15 5.61 7.54 2.36
C VAL A 15 4.70 6.37 1.98
N ILE A 16 3.65 6.12 2.78
CA ILE A 16 2.66 5.09 2.48
C ILE A 16 1.93 5.42 1.16
N LEU A 17 1.49 6.67 0.97
CA LEU A 17 0.85 7.11 -0.27
C LEU A 17 1.76 6.97 -1.49
N MET A 18 3.04 7.27 -1.38
CA MET A 18 3.99 7.06 -2.49
C MET A 18 4.10 5.59 -2.87
N ALA A 19 4.11 4.68 -1.88
CA ALA A 19 4.11 3.24 -2.13
C ALA A 19 2.82 2.79 -2.84
N VAL A 20 1.66 3.27 -2.40
CA VAL A 20 0.35 3.02 -3.04
C VAL A 20 0.33 3.56 -4.46
N GLN A 21 0.77 4.79 -4.68
CA GLN A 21 0.81 5.44 -6.00
C GLN A 21 1.65 4.63 -6.98
N ARG A 22 2.85 4.21 -6.54
CA ARG A 22 3.73 3.35 -7.34
C ARG A 22 3.12 1.99 -7.64
N ALA A 23 2.40 1.40 -6.69
CA ALA A 23 1.74 0.12 -6.87
C ALA A 23 0.53 0.21 -7.82
N LEU A 24 -0.24 1.30 -7.77
CA LEU A 24 -1.37 1.56 -8.67
C LEU A 24 -0.94 2.04 -10.06
N GLY A 25 0.25 2.65 -10.18
CA GLY A 25 0.69 3.27 -11.43
C GLY A 25 -0.14 4.50 -11.82
N CYS A 26 -0.76 5.17 -10.85
CA CYS A 26 -1.67 6.29 -11.08
C CYS A 26 -0.96 7.67 -10.98
N ALA A 27 -1.65 8.73 -11.39
CA ALA A 27 -1.14 10.09 -11.24
C ALA A 27 -1.13 10.50 -9.75
N PRO A 28 -0.18 11.34 -9.30
CA PRO A 28 -0.07 11.76 -7.90
C PRO A 28 -1.36 12.36 -7.32
N ARG A 29 -2.12 13.11 -8.12
CA ARG A 29 -3.40 13.71 -7.67
C ARG A 29 -4.44 12.64 -7.29
N GLU A 30 -4.40 11.48 -7.93
CA GLU A 30 -5.40 10.43 -7.77
C GLU A 30 -5.17 9.68 -6.46
N VAL A 31 -3.89 9.50 -6.06
CA VAL A 31 -3.55 8.81 -4.82
C VAL A 31 -3.88 9.64 -3.57
N LEU A 32 -3.80 10.98 -3.66
CA LEU A 32 -3.98 11.87 -2.52
C LEU A 32 -5.38 11.77 -1.89
N GLY A 33 -6.38 11.27 -2.63
CA GLY A 33 -7.74 11.06 -2.14
C GLY A 33 -7.92 9.85 -1.22
N HIS A 34 -6.91 8.97 -1.08
CA HIS A 34 -7.04 7.79 -0.24
C HIS A 34 -6.85 8.13 1.26
N PRO A 35 -7.85 7.85 2.11
CA PRO A 35 -7.70 8.04 3.55
C PRO A 35 -6.77 6.97 4.13
N ILE A 36 -5.82 7.38 4.96
CA ILE A 36 -4.97 6.48 5.74
C ILE A 36 -5.01 6.96 7.19
N PRO A 37 -5.92 6.41 8.01
CA PRO A 37 -5.98 6.75 9.43
C PRO A 37 -4.69 6.36 10.15
N ASN A 38 -4.41 7.03 11.27
CA ASN A 38 -3.32 6.61 12.15
C ASN A 38 -3.51 5.16 12.61
N LEU A 39 -2.38 4.44 12.71
CA LEU A 39 -2.32 3.03 13.13
C LEU A 39 -3.19 2.08 12.29
N SER A 40 -3.50 2.47 11.06
CA SER A 40 -4.15 1.60 10.08
C SER A 40 -3.13 0.81 9.25
N VAL A 41 -3.59 -0.25 8.61
CA VAL A 41 -2.80 -1.12 7.75
C VAL A 41 -3.17 -0.88 6.28
N THR A 42 -2.15 -0.77 5.44
CA THR A 42 -2.30 -0.78 3.98
C THR A 42 -1.55 -1.98 3.43
N ARG A 43 -2.21 -2.81 2.62
CA ARG A 43 -1.60 -4.02 2.06
C ARG A 43 -1.27 -3.83 0.58
N ILE A 44 -0.02 -4.10 0.22
CA ILE A 44 0.46 -4.12 -1.16
C ILE A 44 1.22 -5.43 -1.34
N GLU A 45 0.94 -6.11 -2.44
CA GLU A 45 1.57 -7.39 -2.77
C GLU A 45 2.35 -7.28 -4.07
N ARG A 46 3.52 -7.94 -4.09
CA ARG A 46 4.30 -8.14 -5.31
C ARG A 46 3.93 -9.48 -5.92
N ALA A 47 3.15 -9.47 -7.00
CA ALA A 47 2.80 -10.65 -7.77
C ALA A 47 3.69 -10.77 -9.02
N ALA A 48 3.69 -11.94 -9.66
CA ALA A 48 4.41 -12.16 -10.93
C ALA A 48 4.00 -11.16 -12.03
N ALA A 49 2.72 -10.76 -12.06
CA ALA A 49 2.18 -9.82 -13.04
C ALA A 49 2.38 -8.34 -12.68
N GLY A 50 3.01 -8.02 -11.53
CA GLY A 50 3.21 -6.65 -11.08
C GLY A 50 2.77 -6.42 -9.64
N TRP A 51 2.30 -5.21 -9.34
CA TRP A 51 1.82 -4.86 -8.01
C TRP A 51 0.31 -5.10 -7.90
N ARG A 52 -0.14 -5.58 -6.73
CA ARG A 52 -1.55 -5.66 -6.37
C ARG A 52 -1.78 -4.87 -5.09
N VAL A 53 -2.69 -3.91 -5.15
CA VAL A 53 -3.08 -3.12 -3.97
C VAL A 53 -4.32 -3.77 -3.34
N GLY A 54 -4.20 -4.10 -2.05
CA GLY A 54 -5.28 -4.61 -1.24
C GLY A 54 -6.00 -3.48 -0.49
N PRO A 55 -6.55 -3.75 0.71
CA PRO A 55 -7.12 -2.72 1.56
C PRO A 55 -6.13 -1.60 1.85
N ILE A 56 -6.61 -0.36 1.77
CA ILE A 56 -5.87 0.87 2.10
C ILE A 56 -6.50 1.45 3.36
N GLY A 57 -5.70 1.70 4.39
CA GLY A 57 -6.18 2.33 5.62
C GLY A 57 -7.13 1.44 6.47
N GLN A 58 -7.01 0.12 6.37
CA GLN A 58 -7.82 -0.81 7.16
C GLN A 58 -7.48 -0.72 8.65
N ARG A 59 -8.48 -0.64 9.52
CA ARG A 59 -8.32 -0.84 10.97
C ARG A 59 -8.53 -2.32 11.30
N LEU A 60 -7.68 -2.85 12.17
CA LEU A 60 -7.86 -4.17 12.78
C LEU A 60 -8.92 -4.11 13.89
#